data_AF-A0A960SVC5-F1
#
_entry.id   AF-A0A960SVC5-F1
#
_cell.length_a   1.000
_cell.length_b   1.000
_cell.length_c   1.000
_cell.angle_alpha   90.00
_cell.angle_beta   90.00
_cell.angle_gamma   90.00
#
_symmetry.space_group_name_H-M   'P 1'
#
loop_
_entity.id
_entity.type
_entity.pdbx_description
1 polymer ?
#
loop_
_entity_poly.entity_id
_entity_poly.type
_entity_poly.pdbx_seq_one_letter_code
_entity_poly.pdbx_strand_id
1 'polypeptide(L)'
;MKIQKRKLPVALTVALSTSNPISAATTFTNADSADSLVSNALNWDSGLPVGQQGTISINATVNTSVNLSGYDILHTDGTIGQTGTSAVQLTDGASWVTNGSTATTTTGFRGFDVRTGSSFTMQNGTINTTSGRDWQIVGAGSSMTVDGGVIHLGRHLLMSGDNTTPASLVVNGGTITSTTGDLGARHFSDTSKTLGFNGGVTSVVNLDLQGDNTFFVFGGSAAGSLTAGNVLTANVASGFGSNSSFNWLPGSQMTLTLTDFNDFAEGFWNSGRLLFNGGSSADLGTLSWADATDSEVGLGGGYYWDFNGTTNTLSLAVVPEPAGVSLIGFGLGAAAFRRRRNRS
;
A
#
# COMPACT_ATOMS: atom_id res chain seq x y z
N MET A 1 20.50 23.45 -27.48
CA MET A 1 19.45 23.17 -26.48
C MET A 1 20.06 22.32 -25.38
N LYS A 2 20.28 22.87 -24.17
CA LYS A 2 20.88 22.12 -23.04
C LYS A 2 19.79 21.28 -22.40
N ILE A 3 19.85 19.96 -22.56
CA ILE A 3 18.96 19.03 -21.85
C ILE A 3 19.36 19.07 -20.38
N GLN A 4 18.56 19.76 -19.56
CA GLN A 4 18.68 19.71 -18.12
C GLN A 4 18.36 18.27 -17.71
N LYS A 5 19.36 17.50 -17.28
CA LYS A 5 19.15 16.19 -16.66
C LYS A 5 18.36 16.43 -15.37
N ARG A 6 17.03 16.30 -15.44
CA ARG A 6 16.19 16.22 -14.24
C ARG A 6 16.73 15.05 -13.42
N LYS A 7 17.06 15.31 -12.15
CA LYS A 7 17.34 14.24 -11.18
C LYS A 7 16.14 13.29 -11.26
N LEU A 8 16.39 12.05 -11.67
CA LEU A 8 15.42 10.97 -11.51
C LEU A 8 14.93 11.01 -10.07
N PRO A 9 13.61 10.88 -9.81
CA PRO A 9 13.13 10.70 -8.45
C PRO A 9 13.92 9.54 -7.86
N VAL A 10 14.52 9.79 -6.69
CA VAL A 10 15.24 8.78 -5.90
C VAL A 10 14.35 7.54 -5.90
N ALA A 11 14.86 6.42 -6.40
CA ALA A 11 14.14 5.15 -6.35
C ALA A 11 13.62 5.00 -4.92
N LEU A 12 12.30 5.10 -4.78
CA LEU A 12 11.66 4.91 -3.50
C LEU A 12 11.82 3.42 -3.22
N THR A 13 12.92 3.06 -2.58
CA THR A 13 13.09 1.75 -2.00
C THR A 13 11.98 1.63 -0.97
N VAL A 14 10.89 0.96 -1.37
CA VAL A 14 9.89 0.48 -0.41
C VAL A 14 10.66 -0.52 0.43
N ALA A 15 11.16 -0.04 1.57
CA ALA A 15 11.87 -0.89 2.50
C ALA A 15 10.87 -1.95 2.95
N LEU A 16 11.13 -3.21 2.57
CA LEU A 16 10.57 -4.36 3.28
C LEU A 16 11.05 -4.20 4.72
N SER A 17 10.17 -3.73 5.61
CA SER A 17 10.51 -3.58 7.01
C SER A 17 10.67 -4.96 7.60
N THR A 18 11.90 -5.44 7.72
CA THR A 18 12.19 -6.60 8.56
C THR A 18 12.07 -6.13 10.00
N SER A 19 10.99 -6.49 10.68
CA SER A 19 10.85 -6.26 12.12
C SER A 19 12.07 -6.86 12.81
N ASN A 20 12.84 -6.05 13.54
CA ASN A 20 13.87 -6.59 14.42
C ASN A 20 13.19 -7.57 15.39
N PRO A 21 13.66 -8.82 15.53
CA PRO A 21 13.12 -9.72 16.53
C PRO A 21 13.47 -9.17 17.92
N ILE A 22 12.49 -8.60 18.61
CA ILE A 22 12.63 -8.13 19.99
C ILE A 22 12.43 -9.34 20.90
N SER A 23 13.31 -9.54 21.89
CA SER A 23 13.06 -10.52 22.95
C SER A 23 11.93 -9.99 23.83
N ALA A 24 10.87 -10.77 24.01
CA ALA A 24 9.69 -10.40 24.79
C ALA A 24 10.09 -9.81 26.16
N ALA A 25 9.74 -8.55 26.43
CA ALA A 25 10.10 -7.90 27.69
C ALA A 25 8.99 -8.05 28.73
N THR A 26 7.71 -7.90 28.34
CA THR A 26 6.57 -7.97 29.28
C THR A 26 5.32 -8.59 28.63
N THR A 27 4.42 -9.16 29.43
CA THR A 27 3.13 -9.74 29.01
C THR A 27 1.97 -9.07 29.74
N PHE A 28 0.90 -8.75 29.01
CA PHE A 28 -0.35 -8.26 29.58
C PHE A 28 -1.08 -9.42 30.26
N THR A 29 -1.22 -9.33 31.58
CA THR A 29 -1.82 -10.37 32.42
C THR A 29 -3.17 -9.97 32.98
N ASN A 30 -3.56 -8.69 32.84
CA ASN A 30 -4.77 -8.14 33.49
C ASN A 30 -4.76 -8.38 35.01
N ALA A 31 -3.58 -8.33 35.63
CA ALA A 31 -3.36 -8.80 36.99
C ALA A 31 -4.02 -7.93 38.07
N ASP A 32 -4.32 -6.67 37.80
CA ASP A 32 -4.89 -5.79 38.82
C ASP A 32 -6.38 -6.07 39.09
N SER A 33 -7.06 -6.75 38.17
CA SER A 33 -8.49 -7.09 38.16
C SER A 33 -9.48 -5.92 38.29
N ALA A 34 -8.99 -4.70 38.53
CA ALA A 34 -9.77 -3.49 38.72
C ALA A 34 -10.08 -2.82 37.38
N ASP A 35 -9.14 -2.87 36.44
CA ASP A 35 -9.35 -2.48 35.06
C ASP A 35 -8.58 -3.37 34.09
N SER A 36 -8.96 -3.31 32.81
CA SER A 36 -8.24 -4.00 31.73
C SER A 36 -7.46 -3.04 30.85
N LEU A 37 -7.01 -1.92 31.41
CA LEU A 37 -6.39 -0.85 30.64
C LEU A 37 -4.96 -1.23 30.23
N VAL A 38 -4.69 -1.18 28.92
CA VAL A 38 -3.35 -1.36 28.34
C VAL A 38 -2.35 -0.34 28.90
N SER A 39 -2.80 0.88 29.22
CA SER A 39 -1.98 1.94 29.80
C SER A 39 -1.73 1.80 31.30
N ASN A 40 -2.26 0.76 31.96
CA ASN A 40 -2.06 0.54 33.39
C ASN A 40 -0.88 -0.41 33.62
N ALA A 41 0.18 0.09 34.26
CA ALA A 41 1.41 -0.68 34.51
C ALA A 41 1.21 -1.93 35.37
N LEU A 42 0.19 -1.95 36.24
CA LEU A 42 -0.08 -3.11 37.10
C LEU A 42 -0.69 -4.29 36.34
N ASN A 43 -1.22 -4.05 35.12
CA ASN A 43 -1.75 -5.11 34.26
C ASN A 43 -0.68 -5.84 33.44
N TRP A 44 0.59 -5.46 33.60
CA TRP A 44 1.73 -6.08 32.95
C TRP A 44 2.60 -6.80 33.98
N ASP A 45 3.06 -8.00 33.65
CA ASP A 45 3.89 -8.84 34.54
C ASP A 45 5.19 -8.15 35.01
N SER A 46 5.72 -7.21 34.22
CA SER A 46 6.93 -6.44 34.50
C SER A 46 6.79 -4.95 34.14
N GLY A 47 5.57 -4.40 34.26
CA GLY A 47 5.30 -2.98 34.00
C GLY A 47 5.07 -2.62 32.53
N LEU A 48 4.77 -1.34 32.27
CA LEU A 48 4.45 -0.86 30.92
C LEU A 48 5.64 -1.01 29.95
N PRO A 49 5.39 -1.45 28.70
CA PRO A 49 6.41 -1.66 27.69
C PRO A 49 6.83 -0.35 26.99
N VAL A 50 7.44 0.59 27.74
CA VAL A 50 7.96 1.85 27.15
C VAL A 50 9.38 1.63 26.63
N GLY A 51 9.59 1.81 25.32
CA GLY A 51 10.87 1.54 24.64
C GLY A 51 11.29 0.07 24.64
N GLN A 52 10.38 -0.84 24.97
CA GLN A 52 10.54 -2.30 24.99
C GLN A 52 9.23 -2.94 24.53
N GLN A 53 9.27 -4.17 24.03
CA GLN A 53 8.05 -4.85 23.56
C GLN A 53 7.23 -5.48 24.69
N GLY A 54 5.92 -5.20 24.70
CA GLY A 54 4.93 -5.88 25.51
C GLY A 54 3.93 -6.66 24.67
N THR A 55 3.56 -7.86 25.09
CA THR A 55 2.61 -8.74 24.37
C THR A 55 1.23 -8.76 25.02
N ILE A 56 0.18 -8.59 24.22
CA ILE A 56 -1.23 -8.79 24.61
C ILE A 56 -1.77 -10.03 23.89
N SER A 57 -2.22 -11.02 24.66
CA SER A 57 -2.80 -12.28 24.17
C SER A 57 -4.15 -12.62 24.82
N ILE A 58 -4.78 -11.63 25.46
CA ILE A 58 -6.08 -11.76 26.12
C ILE A 58 -6.92 -10.51 25.82
N ASN A 59 -8.20 -10.53 26.22
CA ASN A 59 -9.04 -9.34 26.12
C ASN A 59 -8.45 -8.18 26.95
N ALA A 60 -8.36 -7.01 26.34
CA ALA A 60 -7.87 -5.81 26.98
C ALA A 60 -8.62 -4.57 26.46
N THR A 61 -8.42 -3.44 27.12
CA THR A 61 -9.07 -2.18 26.79
C THR A 61 -8.02 -1.09 26.64
N VAL A 62 -8.12 -0.25 25.61
CA VAL A 62 -7.29 0.95 25.48
C VAL A 62 -8.10 2.19 25.87
N ASN A 63 -7.55 3.03 26.74
CA ASN A 63 -8.16 4.33 27.02
C ASN A 63 -7.70 5.37 25.98
N THR A 64 -8.61 5.78 25.09
CA THR A 64 -8.31 6.72 23.99
C THR A 64 -8.11 8.16 24.45
N SER A 65 -8.26 8.46 25.74
CA SER A 65 -7.81 9.73 26.32
C SER A 65 -6.33 9.74 26.71
N VAL A 66 -5.63 8.60 26.58
CA VAL A 66 -4.21 8.44 26.90
C VAL A 66 -3.44 8.19 25.61
N ASN A 67 -2.38 8.95 25.40
CA ASN A 67 -1.46 8.76 24.28
C ASN A 67 -0.51 7.61 24.63
N LEU A 68 -0.38 6.65 23.73
CA LEU A 68 0.63 5.59 23.84
C LEU A 68 1.93 6.13 23.26
N SER A 69 2.67 6.88 24.07
CA SER A 69 3.93 7.53 23.70
C SER A 69 5.10 6.58 23.90
N GLY A 70 5.81 6.24 22.81
CA GLY A 70 6.99 5.36 22.84
C GLY A 70 6.73 3.92 23.31
N TYR A 71 5.49 3.45 23.24
CA TYR A 71 5.13 2.07 23.62
C TYR A 71 5.31 1.13 22.44
N ASP A 72 5.85 -0.07 22.67
CA ASP A 72 5.90 -1.13 21.65
C ASP A 72 4.96 -2.28 22.03
N ILE A 73 3.83 -2.38 21.34
CA ILE A 73 2.77 -3.35 21.64
C ILE A 73 2.70 -4.41 20.55
N LEU A 74 2.69 -5.68 20.94
CA LEU A 74 2.40 -6.83 20.11
C LEU A 74 1.06 -7.46 20.54
N HIS A 75 0.04 -7.37 19.70
CA HIS A 75 -1.28 -7.96 19.91
C HIS A 75 -1.40 -9.27 19.14
N THR A 76 -1.44 -10.41 19.84
CA THR A 76 -1.43 -11.76 19.23
C THR A 76 -2.75 -12.51 19.41
N ASP A 77 -3.54 -12.19 20.41
CA ASP A 77 -4.84 -12.84 20.67
C ASP A 77 -5.75 -11.91 21.49
N GLY A 78 -7.02 -12.26 21.60
CA GLY A 78 -8.02 -11.54 22.35
C GLY A 78 -8.63 -10.37 21.58
N THR A 79 -9.69 -9.82 22.15
CA THR A 79 -10.39 -8.64 21.65
C THR A 79 -9.93 -7.39 22.38
N ILE A 80 -9.48 -6.38 21.62
CA ILE A 80 -9.19 -5.05 22.14
C ILE A 80 -10.45 -4.19 22.07
N GLY A 81 -10.93 -3.80 23.24
CA GLY A 81 -11.92 -2.74 23.42
C GLY A 81 -11.27 -1.37 23.52
N GLN A 82 -12.10 -0.34 23.54
CA GLN A 82 -11.65 1.00 23.90
C GLN A 82 -12.62 1.70 24.84
N THR A 83 -12.08 2.54 25.71
CA THR A 83 -12.86 3.60 26.39
C THR A 83 -12.59 4.93 25.72
N GLY A 84 -13.58 5.83 25.78
CA GLY A 84 -13.52 7.16 25.16
C GLY A 84 -14.03 7.20 23.71
N THR A 85 -13.95 8.38 23.12
CA THR A 85 -14.60 8.73 21.83
C THR A 85 -13.63 9.03 20.69
N SER A 86 -12.34 8.81 20.92
CA SER A 86 -11.25 9.09 19.97
C SER A 86 -10.64 7.79 19.44
N ALA A 87 -9.75 7.89 18.45
CA ALA A 87 -8.89 6.79 18.02
C ALA A 87 -7.76 6.56 19.05
N VAL A 88 -7.12 5.38 18.99
CA VAL A 88 -5.90 5.11 19.79
C VAL A 88 -4.76 5.93 19.22
N GLN A 89 -4.18 6.82 20.03
CA GLN A 89 -3.09 7.69 19.62
C GLN A 89 -1.74 7.02 19.88
N LEU A 90 -0.99 6.78 18.81
CA LEU A 90 0.40 6.31 18.88
C LEU A 90 1.31 7.53 18.63
N THR A 91 2.19 7.85 19.57
CA THR A 91 3.09 9.00 19.46
C THR A 91 4.53 8.66 19.86
N ASP A 92 5.45 9.56 19.53
CA ASP A 92 6.85 9.55 19.97
C ASP A 92 7.55 8.21 19.73
N GLY A 93 7.43 7.69 18.50
CA GLY A 93 8.06 6.43 18.08
C GLY A 93 7.35 5.16 18.53
N ALA A 94 6.15 5.25 19.12
CA ALA A 94 5.37 4.07 19.49
C ALA A 94 5.09 3.13 18.30
N SER A 95 5.02 1.83 18.58
CA SER A 95 4.72 0.78 17.61
C SER A 95 3.57 -0.09 18.10
N TRP A 96 2.63 -0.39 17.20
CA TRP A 96 1.59 -1.39 17.44
C TRP A 96 1.58 -2.43 16.32
N VAL A 97 1.82 -3.69 16.67
CA VAL A 97 1.80 -4.81 15.73
C VAL A 97 0.65 -5.75 16.09
N THR A 98 -0.22 -6.05 15.13
CA THR A 98 -1.24 -7.09 15.27
C THR A 98 -0.79 -8.33 14.50
N ASN A 99 -0.52 -9.42 15.21
CA ASN A 99 0.00 -10.66 14.65
C ASN A 99 -0.58 -11.89 15.33
N GLY A 100 -1.87 -12.13 15.11
CA GLY A 100 -2.48 -13.42 15.36
C GLY A 100 -3.88 -13.51 14.77
N SER A 101 -4.27 -14.71 14.36
CA SER A 101 -5.52 -14.92 13.61
C SER A 101 -6.78 -14.59 14.42
N THR A 102 -6.69 -14.63 15.75
CA THR A 102 -7.78 -14.32 16.69
C THR A 102 -7.65 -12.94 17.31
N ALA A 103 -6.56 -12.22 17.04
CA ALA A 103 -6.39 -10.83 17.45
C ALA A 103 -7.45 -9.96 16.76
N THR A 104 -8.33 -9.34 17.55
CA THR A 104 -9.42 -8.53 17.00
C THR A 104 -9.73 -7.28 17.81
N THR A 105 -10.57 -6.39 17.28
CA THR A 105 -11.12 -5.24 18.01
C THR A 105 -12.62 -5.36 18.14
N THR A 106 -13.17 -4.73 19.18
CA THR A 106 -14.63 -4.54 19.26
C THR A 106 -15.15 -3.73 18.08
N THR A 107 -16.43 -3.90 17.72
CA THR A 107 -17.07 -3.16 16.61
C THR A 107 -17.12 -1.65 16.82
N GLY A 108 -17.06 -1.22 18.09
CA GLY A 108 -17.00 0.19 18.54
C GLY A 108 -15.61 0.81 18.47
N PHE A 109 -14.59 0.06 18.07
CA PHE A 109 -13.22 0.55 18.00
C PHE A 109 -13.10 1.64 16.93
N ARG A 110 -12.40 2.73 17.25
CA ARG A 110 -12.36 3.95 16.44
C ARG A 110 -11.10 4.10 15.61
N GLY A 111 -10.25 3.07 15.57
CA GLY A 111 -9.04 3.02 14.76
C GLY A 111 -7.82 3.59 15.47
N PHE A 112 -6.79 3.83 14.67
CA PHE A 112 -5.50 4.35 15.13
C PHE A 112 -5.20 5.71 14.52
N ASP A 113 -4.51 6.51 15.31
CA ASP A 113 -4.03 7.83 14.98
C ASP A 113 -2.51 7.82 15.21
N VAL A 114 -1.78 7.55 14.13
CA VAL A 114 -0.34 7.23 14.13
C VAL A 114 0.45 8.51 13.85
N ARG A 115 1.23 8.98 14.83
CA ARG A 115 1.91 10.27 14.75
C ARG A 115 3.39 10.21 15.08
N THR A 116 4.15 11.26 14.71
CA THR A 116 5.48 11.55 15.29
C THR A 116 6.45 10.36 15.21
N GLY A 117 6.58 9.76 14.03
CA GLY A 117 7.47 8.62 13.80
C GLY A 117 6.96 7.28 14.32
N SER A 118 5.71 7.21 14.79
CA SER A 118 5.08 5.96 15.23
C SER A 118 4.68 5.07 14.06
N SER A 119 4.37 3.80 14.38
CA SER A 119 3.96 2.82 13.37
C SER A 119 2.80 1.94 13.84
N PHE A 120 1.97 1.56 12.88
CA PHE A 120 1.00 0.46 13.03
C PHE A 120 1.28 -0.60 11.97
N THR A 121 1.38 -1.87 12.36
CA THR A 121 1.60 -3.00 11.45
C THR A 121 0.52 -4.07 11.64
N MET A 122 -0.14 -4.45 10.55
CA MET A 122 -1.10 -5.55 10.51
C MET A 122 -0.51 -6.74 9.78
N GLN A 123 -0.17 -7.80 10.51
CA GLN A 123 0.32 -9.06 9.94
C GLN A 123 -0.80 -10.10 9.84
N ASN A 124 -1.65 -10.18 10.87
CA ASN A 124 -2.78 -11.11 10.92
C ASN A 124 -3.86 -10.59 11.89
N GLY A 125 -5.07 -11.15 11.82
CA GLY A 125 -6.21 -10.80 12.69
C GLY A 125 -7.30 -10.01 11.97
N THR A 126 -8.18 -9.38 12.73
CA THR A 126 -9.26 -8.53 12.19
C THR A 126 -9.47 -7.27 13.01
N ILE A 127 -9.18 -6.11 12.42
CA ILE A 127 -9.48 -4.81 13.03
C ILE A 127 -10.79 -4.28 12.44
N ASN A 128 -11.81 -4.17 13.28
CA ASN A 128 -13.11 -3.65 12.89
C ASN A 128 -13.30 -2.23 13.44
N THR A 129 -13.40 -1.27 12.53
CA THR A 129 -13.66 0.14 12.85
C THR A 129 -14.90 0.67 12.16
N THR A 130 -15.84 -0.21 11.80
CA THR A 130 -17.02 0.14 10.97
C THR A 130 -17.89 1.22 11.60
N SER A 131 -17.93 1.32 12.94
CA SER A 131 -18.64 2.40 13.67
C SER A 131 -17.70 3.53 14.15
N GLY A 132 -16.46 3.48 13.68
CA GLY A 132 -15.31 4.22 14.19
C GLY A 132 -15.19 5.66 13.69
N ARG A 133 -14.03 6.27 13.99
CA ARG A 133 -13.59 7.54 13.40
C ARG A 133 -12.61 7.25 12.25
N ASP A 134 -12.10 8.34 11.68
CA ASP A 134 -11.05 8.31 10.67
C ASP A 134 -9.76 7.77 11.28
N TRP A 135 -9.11 6.86 10.56
CA TRP A 135 -7.72 6.53 10.79
C TRP A 135 -6.84 7.66 10.28
N GLN A 136 -5.75 7.93 10.98
CA GLN A 136 -4.84 9.00 10.61
C GLN A 136 -3.38 8.53 10.66
N ILE A 137 -2.61 8.92 9.65
CA ILE A 137 -1.15 8.78 9.63
C ILE A 137 -0.58 10.18 9.46
N VAL A 138 0.02 10.73 10.52
CA VAL A 138 0.34 12.15 10.64
C VAL A 138 1.81 12.41 10.97
N GLY A 139 2.45 13.31 10.24
CA GLY A 139 3.80 13.80 10.54
C GLY A 139 4.95 12.90 10.09
N ALA A 140 6.17 13.34 10.37
CA ALA A 140 7.41 12.74 9.91
C ALA A 140 7.49 11.26 10.27
N GLY A 141 7.76 10.41 9.28
CA GLY A 141 8.12 9.02 9.50
C GLY A 141 7.00 8.15 10.08
N SER A 142 5.80 8.70 10.27
CA SER A 142 4.64 7.92 10.68
C SER A 142 4.25 6.95 9.57
N SER A 143 4.00 5.70 9.94
CA SER A 143 3.76 4.65 8.96
C SER A 143 2.66 3.68 9.36
N MET A 144 2.00 3.15 8.33
CA MET A 144 1.12 2.00 8.45
C MET A 144 1.51 0.94 7.44
N THR A 145 1.67 -0.30 7.89
CA THR A 145 1.98 -1.44 7.04
C THR A 145 0.90 -2.51 7.20
N VAL A 146 0.41 -3.05 6.08
CA VAL A 146 -0.56 -4.14 6.04
C VAL A 146 0.04 -5.29 5.23
N ASP A 147 0.55 -6.28 5.95
CA ASP A 147 1.13 -7.50 5.38
C ASP A 147 0.08 -8.62 5.27
N GLY A 148 -0.97 -8.58 6.08
CA GLY A 148 -2.02 -9.58 6.12
C GLY A 148 -3.24 -9.17 6.96
N GLY A 149 -4.10 -10.13 7.26
CA GLY A 149 -5.32 -9.91 8.04
C GLY A 149 -6.38 -9.07 7.33
N VAL A 150 -7.34 -8.56 8.11
CA VAL A 150 -8.48 -7.77 7.61
C VAL A 150 -8.64 -6.48 8.41
N ILE A 151 -8.82 -5.36 7.70
CA ILE A 151 -9.19 -4.06 8.26
C ILE A 151 -10.51 -3.62 7.64
N HIS A 152 -11.52 -3.42 8.50
CA HIS A 152 -12.78 -2.78 8.12
C HIS A 152 -12.76 -1.32 8.57
N LEU A 153 -12.60 -0.40 7.62
CA LEU A 153 -12.63 1.04 7.83
C LEU A 153 -14.08 1.53 7.88
N GLY A 154 -14.50 2.15 8.98
CA GLY A 154 -15.84 2.74 9.06
C GLY A 154 -15.98 4.13 8.48
N ARG A 155 -14.88 4.89 8.42
CA ARG A 155 -14.82 6.20 7.77
C ARG A 155 -13.51 6.27 7.01
N HIS A 156 -12.78 7.37 7.07
CA HIS A 156 -11.64 7.57 6.18
C HIS A 156 -10.36 6.96 6.74
N LEU A 157 -9.41 6.61 5.87
CA LEU A 157 -8.00 6.48 6.23
C LEU A 157 -7.24 7.60 5.56
N LEU A 158 -6.84 8.58 6.38
CA LEU A 158 -6.30 9.85 5.91
C LEU A 158 -4.84 10.01 6.32
N MET A 159 -4.07 10.61 5.42
CA MET A 159 -2.66 10.88 5.64
C MET A 159 -2.36 12.37 5.56
N SER A 160 -1.51 12.84 6.46
CA SER A 160 -0.94 14.19 6.41
C SER A 160 0.54 14.12 6.77
N GLY A 161 1.44 14.49 5.86
CA GLY A 161 2.88 14.43 6.11
C GLY A 161 3.42 15.70 6.77
N ASP A 162 4.70 15.66 7.15
CA ASP A 162 5.54 16.85 7.30
C ASP A 162 6.70 16.85 6.29
N ASN A 163 7.52 17.90 6.32
CA ASN A 163 8.44 18.26 5.24
C ASN A 163 9.77 17.48 5.24
N THR A 164 10.04 16.63 6.23
CA THR A 164 11.35 15.96 6.33
C THR A 164 11.29 14.47 6.06
N THR A 165 10.21 13.77 6.44
CA THR A 165 10.04 12.33 6.17
C THR A 165 8.57 12.06 5.83
N PRO A 166 8.26 11.53 4.64
CA PRO A 166 6.87 11.27 4.23
C PRO A 166 6.13 10.37 5.20
N ALA A 167 4.86 10.69 5.47
CA ALA A 167 3.93 9.70 6.02
C ALA A 167 3.70 8.62 4.96
N SER A 168 3.59 7.35 5.39
CA SER A 168 3.44 6.22 4.47
C SER A 168 2.35 5.23 4.89
N LEU A 169 1.62 4.75 3.89
CA LEU A 169 0.83 3.52 3.95
C LEU A 169 1.47 2.53 2.98
N VAL A 170 1.70 1.30 3.41
CA VAL A 170 2.16 0.20 2.55
C VAL A 170 1.26 -1.01 2.72
N VAL A 171 0.68 -1.49 1.63
CA VAL A 171 -0.15 -2.70 1.58
C VAL A 171 0.62 -3.77 0.81
N ASN A 172 1.17 -4.75 1.52
CA ASN A 172 1.86 -5.90 0.94
C ASN A 172 0.93 -7.11 0.79
N GLY A 173 -0.14 -7.15 1.56
CA GLY A 173 -1.12 -8.24 1.56
C GLY A 173 -2.39 -7.88 2.35
N GLY A 174 -3.17 -8.90 2.71
CA GLY A 174 -4.38 -8.72 3.52
C GLY A 174 -5.53 -8.04 2.77
N THR A 175 -6.48 -7.52 3.54
CA THR A 175 -7.69 -6.87 3.03
C THR A 175 -7.99 -5.58 3.79
N ILE A 176 -8.15 -4.48 3.06
CA ILE A 176 -8.69 -3.22 3.58
C ILE A 176 -10.03 -2.96 2.88
N THR A 177 -11.09 -2.79 3.65
CA THR A 177 -12.43 -2.53 3.09
C THR A 177 -13.08 -1.33 3.75
N SER A 178 -13.78 -0.52 2.97
CA SER A 178 -14.66 0.53 3.45
C SER A 178 -15.88 0.68 2.55
N THR A 179 -17.06 0.85 3.15
CA THR A 179 -18.31 1.13 2.42
C THR A 179 -18.71 2.61 2.47
N THR A 180 -18.04 3.40 3.31
CA THR A 180 -18.37 4.80 3.61
C THR A 180 -17.14 5.71 3.63
N GLY A 181 -15.95 5.12 3.59
CA GLY A 181 -14.67 5.78 3.78
C GLY A 181 -13.87 6.00 2.52
N ASP A 182 -13.10 7.08 2.56
CA ASP A 182 -12.11 7.39 1.54
C ASP A 182 -10.72 6.96 1.99
N LEU A 183 -9.85 6.67 1.03
CA LEU A 183 -8.43 6.44 1.24
C LEU A 183 -7.62 7.54 0.58
N GLY A 184 -6.78 8.23 1.34
CA GLY A 184 -5.84 9.16 0.72
C GLY A 184 -5.36 10.25 1.64
N ALA A 185 -5.18 11.44 1.09
CA ALA A 185 -4.56 12.56 1.77
C ALA A 185 -5.41 13.82 1.62
N ARG A 186 -6.28 14.06 2.61
CA ARG A 186 -7.06 15.28 2.65
C ARG A 186 -6.20 16.45 3.11
N HIS A 187 -6.11 17.48 2.25
CA HIS A 187 -5.72 18.86 2.53
C HIS A 187 -5.07 19.16 3.89
N PHE A 188 -3.79 18.83 4.09
CA PHE A 188 -2.87 19.52 5.01
C PHE A 188 -1.43 19.20 4.56
N SER A 189 -0.67 20.26 4.25
CA SER A 189 0.78 20.31 3.99
C SER A 189 1.32 19.98 2.58
N ASP A 190 2.32 20.77 2.18
CA ASP A 190 3.11 20.74 0.93
C ASP A 190 4.07 19.54 0.86
N THR A 191 3.80 18.48 1.60
CA THR A 191 4.82 17.47 1.90
C THR A 191 4.41 16.12 1.36
N SER A 192 5.40 15.33 0.96
CA SER A 192 5.15 14.07 0.26
C SER A 192 4.42 13.06 1.15
N LYS A 193 3.48 12.35 0.55
CA LYS A 193 2.67 11.30 1.17
C LYS A 193 2.63 10.12 0.20
N THR A 194 2.95 8.91 0.68
CA THR A 194 3.01 7.74 -0.19
C THR A 194 2.06 6.65 0.27
N LEU A 195 1.23 6.18 -0.67
CA LEU A 195 0.37 5.01 -0.52
C LEU A 195 0.90 3.93 -1.47
N GLY A 196 1.64 2.96 -0.95
CA GLY A 196 2.24 1.85 -1.68
C GLY A 196 1.35 0.62 -1.66
N PHE A 197 1.14 -0.01 -2.81
CA PHE A 197 0.39 -1.24 -2.97
C PHE A 197 1.24 -2.26 -3.71
N ASN A 198 1.63 -3.32 -3.00
CA ASN A 198 2.49 -4.40 -3.49
C ASN A 198 1.79 -5.77 -3.52
N GLY A 199 0.50 -5.81 -3.16
CA GLY A 199 -0.35 -6.99 -3.11
C GLY A 199 -1.65 -6.69 -2.36
N GLY A 200 -2.38 -7.75 -2.01
CA GLY A 200 -3.59 -7.65 -1.19
C GLY A 200 -4.80 -7.06 -1.91
N VAL A 201 -5.88 -6.82 -1.16
CA VAL A 201 -7.13 -6.27 -1.69
C VAL A 201 -7.50 -5.03 -0.90
N THR A 202 -7.64 -3.91 -1.60
CA THR A 202 -8.15 -2.67 -1.02
C THR A 202 -9.41 -2.25 -1.77
N SER A 203 -10.51 -2.04 -1.04
CA SER A 203 -11.76 -1.52 -1.59
C SER A 203 -12.28 -0.39 -0.70
N VAL A 204 -12.44 0.80 -1.28
CA VAL A 204 -12.87 2.01 -0.57
C VAL A 204 -13.87 2.78 -1.43
N VAL A 205 -14.50 3.82 -0.85
CA VAL A 205 -15.47 4.62 -1.61
C VAL A 205 -14.76 5.51 -2.62
N ASN A 206 -13.79 6.30 -2.17
CA ASN A 206 -12.99 7.13 -3.06
C ASN A 206 -11.50 7.10 -2.72
N LEU A 207 -10.69 7.47 -3.71
CA LEU A 207 -9.30 7.85 -3.51
C LEU A 207 -9.23 9.37 -3.32
N ASP A 208 -8.77 9.82 -2.15
CA ASP A 208 -8.60 11.24 -1.86
C ASP A 208 -7.20 11.71 -2.28
N LEU A 209 -7.15 12.40 -3.43
CA LEU A 209 -5.95 13.00 -4.00
C LEU A 209 -6.01 14.54 -3.96
N GLN A 210 -6.80 15.12 -3.07
CA GLN A 210 -6.91 16.58 -2.94
C GLN A 210 -5.64 17.23 -2.36
N GLY A 211 -4.86 16.48 -1.57
CA GLY A 211 -3.59 16.94 -1.02
C GLY A 211 -2.46 16.92 -2.05
N ASP A 212 -1.64 17.98 -2.04
CA ASP A 212 -0.40 18.06 -2.82
C ASP A 212 0.60 16.97 -2.42
N ASN A 213 1.43 16.58 -3.39
CA ASN A 213 2.50 15.59 -3.27
C ASN A 213 2.02 14.23 -2.73
N THR A 214 0.86 13.77 -3.20
CA THR A 214 0.28 12.47 -2.83
C THR A 214 0.55 11.45 -3.94
N PHE A 215 1.27 10.38 -3.59
CA PHE A 215 1.74 9.39 -4.54
C PHE A 215 1.12 8.03 -4.24
N PHE A 216 0.30 7.54 -5.16
CA PHE A 216 -0.12 6.15 -5.17
C PHE A 216 0.90 5.36 -5.98
N VAL A 217 1.53 4.37 -5.36
CA VAL A 217 2.61 3.59 -5.96
C VAL A 217 2.17 2.13 -6.04
N PHE A 218 2.03 1.62 -7.26
CA PHE A 218 1.71 0.23 -7.53
C PHE A 218 3.00 -0.53 -7.84
N GLY A 219 3.34 -1.49 -7.00
CA GLY A 219 4.56 -2.28 -7.09
C GLY A 219 4.29 -3.75 -6.79
N GLY A 220 5.33 -4.43 -6.29
CA GLY A 220 5.26 -5.81 -5.82
C GLY A 220 5.08 -6.86 -6.93
N SER A 221 5.51 -8.09 -6.65
CA SER A 221 5.27 -9.24 -7.52
C SER A 221 4.05 -10.08 -7.11
N ALA A 222 3.37 -9.69 -6.03
CA ALA A 222 2.15 -10.36 -5.60
C ALA A 222 0.94 -9.73 -6.30
N ALA A 223 0.03 -10.57 -6.76
CA ALA A 223 -1.23 -10.10 -7.33
C ALA A 223 -2.05 -9.35 -6.27
N GLY A 224 -2.69 -8.27 -6.69
CA GLY A 224 -3.55 -7.49 -5.81
C GLY A 224 -4.46 -6.52 -6.56
N SER A 225 -5.32 -5.85 -5.80
CA SER A 225 -6.27 -4.90 -6.36
C SER A 225 -6.52 -3.71 -5.44
N LEU A 226 -6.68 -2.54 -6.07
CA LEU A 226 -7.26 -1.35 -5.46
C LEU A 226 -8.54 -1.00 -6.24
N THR A 227 -9.68 -1.00 -5.56
CA THR A 227 -10.97 -0.60 -6.12
C THR A 227 -11.51 0.61 -5.39
N ALA A 228 -11.93 1.61 -6.14
CA ALA A 228 -12.65 2.77 -5.63
C ALA A 228 -13.76 3.19 -6.61
N GLY A 229 -14.75 3.94 -6.11
CA GLY A 229 -15.75 4.58 -6.95
C GLY A 229 -15.13 5.69 -7.80
N ASN A 230 -14.52 6.67 -7.13
CA ASN A 230 -13.97 7.85 -7.79
C ASN A 230 -12.63 8.30 -7.20
N VAL A 231 -12.00 9.28 -7.84
CA VAL A 231 -10.89 10.07 -7.30
C VAL A 231 -11.43 11.44 -6.90
N LEU A 232 -11.42 11.72 -5.60
CA LEU A 232 -11.76 13.06 -5.11
C LEU A 232 -10.63 14.03 -5.47
N THR A 233 -11.02 15.12 -6.12
CA THR A 233 -10.11 16.20 -6.54
C THR A 233 -10.56 17.51 -5.90
N ALA A 234 -9.61 18.41 -5.60
CA ALA A 234 -9.87 19.63 -4.82
C ALA A 234 -10.79 20.63 -5.54
N ASN A 235 -11.05 20.38 -6.82
CA ASN A 235 -12.03 21.05 -7.65
C ASN A 235 -12.41 20.08 -8.75
N VAL A 236 -13.71 19.82 -8.91
CA VAL A 236 -14.26 19.00 -10.01
C VAL A 236 -13.85 19.55 -11.40
N ALA A 237 -13.30 20.77 -11.45
CA ALA A 237 -12.76 21.43 -12.63
C ALA A 237 -11.21 21.52 -12.71
N SER A 238 -10.45 21.25 -11.64
CA SER A 238 -8.98 21.46 -11.62
C SER A 238 -8.16 20.37 -10.93
N GLY A 239 -8.60 19.11 -11.00
CA GLY A 239 -7.70 17.96 -10.92
C GLY A 239 -6.98 17.73 -9.60
N PHE A 240 -6.05 16.77 -9.63
CA PHE A 240 -5.24 16.31 -8.52
C PHE A 240 -4.59 17.46 -7.75
N GLY A 241 -4.28 17.23 -6.47
CA GLY A 241 -3.27 18.02 -5.78
C GLY A 241 -1.99 18.14 -6.61
N SER A 242 -1.28 19.26 -6.44
CA SER A 242 -0.04 19.55 -7.17
C SER A 242 0.97 18.43 -6.94
N ASN A 243 1.64 18.00 -8.02
CA ASN A 243 2.62 16.91 -8.01
C ASN A 243 2.10 15.55 -7.50
N SER A 244 0.79 15.34 -7.39
CA SER A 244 0.23 14.04 -7.06
C SER A 244 0.17 13.13 -8.29
N SER A 245 0.30 11.83 -8.10
CA SER A 245 0.31 10.88 -9.22
C SER A 245 -0.08 9.46 -8.81
N PHE A 246 -0.40 8.67 -9.83
CA PHE A 246 -0.40 7.22 -9.78
C PHE A 246 0.85 6.72 -10.53
N ASN A 247 1.68 5.91 -9.89
CA ASN A 247 2.93 5.42 -10.44
C ASN A 247 3.01 3.90 -10.38
N TRP A 248 3.16 3.24 -11.52
CA TRP A 248 3.41 1.79 -11.56
C TRP A 248 4.90 1.53 -11.70
N LEU A 249 5.39 0.63 -10.85
CA LEU A 249 6.75 0.11 -10.92
C LEU A 249 6.78 -1.12 -11.85
N PRO A 250 7.90 -1.37 -12.55
CA PRO A 250 8.06 -2.57 -13.36
C PRO A 250 7.82 -3.85 -12.55
N GLY A 251 7.14 -4.82 -13.17
CA GLY A 251 6.80 -6.10 -12.54
C GLY A 251 5.60 -6.06 -11.58
N SER A 252 4.94 -4.91 -11.41
CA SER A 252 3.72 -4.82 -10.61
C SER A 252 2.63 -5.76 -11.13
N GLN A 253 2.00 -6.50 -10.24
CA GLN A 253 0.80 -7.33 -10.52
C GLN A 253 -0.46 -6.74 -9.89
N MET A 254 -0.47 -5.43 -9.68
CA MET A 254 -1.61 -4.71 -9.13
C MET A 254 -2.57 -4.26 -10.22
N THR A 255 -3.86 -4.26 -9.87
CA THR A 255 -4.93 -3.65 -10.67
C THR A 255 -5.48 -2.42 -9.93
N LEU A 256 -5.85 -1.39 -10.70
CA LEU A 256 -6.63 -0.25 -10.22
C LEU A 256 -7.97 -0.23 -10.96
N THR A 257 -9.07 -0.24 -10.21
CA THR A 257 -10.42 -0.07 -10.76
C THR A 257 -11.07 1.18 -10.19
N LEU A 258 -11.56 2.06 -11.08
CA LEU A 258 -12.34 3.26 -10.73
C LEU A 258 -13.74 3.15 -11.33
N THR A 259 -14.72 2.68 -10.54
CA THR A 259 -16.01 2.23 -11.09
C THR A 259 -16.85 3.36 -11.67
N ASP A 260 -16.69 4.58 -11.16
CA ASP A 260 -17.51 5.74 -11.53
C ASP A 260 -16.72 6.77 -12.37
N PHE A 261 -15.54 6.40 -12.86
CA PHE A 261 -14.65 7.32 -13.59
C PHE A 261 -14.15 6.70 -14.90
N ASN A 262 -14.98 6.84 -15.95
CA ASN A 262 -14.71 6.30 -17.28
C ASN A 262 -13.47 6.93 -17.92
N ASP A 263 -12.72 6.11 -18.67
CA ASP A 263 -11.55 6.53 -19.48
C ASP A 263 -10.50 7.34 -18.70
N PHE A 264 -10.44 7.15 -17.38
CA PHE A 264 -9.57 7.92 -16.51
C PHE A 264 -8.09 7.78 -16.89
N ALA A 265 -7.70 6.60 -17.35
CA ALA A 265 -6.31 6.23 -17.56
C ALA A 265 -5.69 7.09 -18.66
N GLU A 266 -6.40 7.29 -19.78
CA GLU A 266 -5.96 8.19 -20.85
C GLU A 266 -5.85 9.63 -20.38
N GLY A 267 -6.86 10.13 -19.65
CA GLY A 267 -6.85 11.49 -19.11
C GLY A 267 -5.68 11.74 -18.16
N PHE A 268 -5.37 10.77 -17.30
CA PHE A 268 -4.23 10.86 -16.37
C PHE A 268 -2.89 10.71 -17.09
N TRP A 269 -2.80 9.88 -18.13
CA TRP A 269 -1.61 9.76 -18.96
C TRP A 269 -1.27 11.07 -19.67
N ASN A 270 -2.25 11.64 -20.36
CA ASN A 270 -2.09 12.88 -21.14
C ASN A 270 -1.79 14.10 -20.25
N SER A 271 -2.22 14.07 -18.98
CA SER A 271 -1.89 15.11 -18.00
C SER A 271 -0.61 14.86 -17.20
N GLY A 272 0.12 13.77 -17.46
CA GLY A 272 1.37 13.43 -16.76
C GLY A 272 1.17 12.99 -15.31
N ARG A 273 -0.02 12.48 -14.97
CA ARG A 273 -0.41 12.01 -13.63
C ARG A 273 -0.40 10.49 -13.49
N LEU A 274 -0.47 9.78 -14.61
CA LEU A 274 -0.21 8.34 -14.70
C LEU A 274 1.25 8.15 -15.13
N LEU A 275 2.04 7.52 -14.26
CA LEU A 275 3.48 7.35 -14.43
C LEU A 275 3.85 5.87 -14.53
N PHE A 276 4.90 5.60 -15.31
CA PHE A 276 5.60 4.31 -15.32
C PHE A 276 7.04 4.51 -14.84
N ASN A 277 7.39 3.84 -13.75
CA ASN A 277 8.70 3.94 -13.10
C ASN A 277 9.14 5.40 -12.84
N GLY A 278 8.18 6.23 -12.42
CA GLY A 278 8.38 7.67 -12.17
C GLY A 278 8.44 8.55 -13.42
N GLY A 279 8.37 7.98 -14.63
CA GLY A 279 8.35 8.71 -15.89
C GLY A 279 6.91 8.99 -16.36
N SER A 280 6.67 10.22 -16.80
CA SER A 280 5.44 10.62 -17.50
C SER A 280 5.54 10.33 -19.00
N SER A 281 4.44 10.55 -19.74
CA SER A 281 4.44 10.50 -21.21
C SER A 281 5.53 11.38 -21.83
N ALA A 282 5.77 12.57 -21.28
CA ALA A 282 6.81 13.49 -21.75
C ALA A 282 8.23 12.96 -21.49
N ASP A 283 8.45 12.29 -20.36
CA ASP A 283 9.75 11.70 -20.02
C ASP A 283 10.04 10.44 -20.87
N LEU A 284 9.00 9.78 -21.35
CA LEU A 284 9.04 8.57 -22.18
C LEU A 284 8.98 8.88 -23.68
N GLY A 285 9.43 10.07 -24.09
CA GLY A 285 9.53 10.43 -25.51
C GLY A 285 8.22 10.88 -26.13
N THR A 286 7.33 11.51 -25.35
CA THR A 286 6.00 11.98 -25.80
C THR A 286 5.11 10.85 -26.33
N LEU A 287 5.20 9.68 -25.69
CA LEU A 287 4.45 8.49 -26.04
C LEU A 287 2.94 8.72 -25.90
N SER A 288 2.17 8.42 -26.95
CA SER A 288 0.71 8.57 -26.92
C SER A 288 0.05 7.50 -26.04
N TRP A 289 -1.22 7.72 -25.65
CA TRP A 289 -1.97 6.70 -24.91
C TRP A 289 -2.17 5.42 -25.74
N ALA A 290 -2.43 5.58 -27.05
CA ALA A 290 -2.55 4.45 -27.98
C ALA A 290 -1.27 3.61 -28.01
N ASP A 291 -0.10 4.25 -28.13
CA ASP A 291 1.18 3.52 -28.13
C ASP A 291 1.48 2.89 -26.75
N ALA A 292 1.11 3.57 -25.67
CA ALA A 292 1.33 3.08 -24.31
C ALA A 292 0.47 1.85 -23.95
N THR A 293 -0.66 1.65 -24.66
CA THR A 293 -1.57 0.50 -24.52
C THR A 293 -1.38 -0.54 -25.63
N ASP A 294 -0.56 -0.25 -26.64
CA ASP A 294 -0.22 -1.20 -27.70
C ASP A 294 0.85 -2.19 -27.21
N SER A 295 0.54 -3.48 -27.27
CA SER A 295 1.47 -4.54 -26.91
C SER A 295 2.72 -4.64 -27.80
N GLU A 296 2.71 -4.06 -29.00
CA GLU A 296 3.86 -4.03 -29.91
C GLU A 296 4.79 -2.85 -29.66
N VAL A 297 4.28 -1.75 -29.07
CA VAL A 297 5.04 -0.52 -28.80
C VAL A 297 5.34 -0.37 -27.31
N GLY A 298 4.30 -0.24 -26.50
CA GLY A 298 4.33 -0.22 -25.04
C GLY A 298 5.14 0.93 -24.44
N LEU A 299 5.47 0.77 -23.17
CA LEU A 299 6.17 1.73 -22.31
C LEU A 299 7.70 1.58 -22.37
N GLY A 300 8.19 0.64 -23.19
CA GLY A 300 9.56 0.14 -23.16
C GLY A 300 9.78 -0.94 -22.09
N GLY A 301 10.91 -1.64 -22.18
CA GLY A 301 11.27 -2.71 -21.23
C GLY A 301 10.35 -3.94 -21.24
N GLY A 302 9.54 -4.11 -22.30
CA GLY A 302 8.60 -5.22 -22.43
C GLY A 302 7.30 -5.03 -21.65
N TYR A 303 6.91 -3.80 -21.32
CA TYR A 303 5.67 -3.50 -20.60
C TYR A 303 4.71 -2.64 -21.43
N TYR A 304 3.41 -2.79 -21.20
CA TYR A 304 2.36 -1.92 -21.73
C TYR A 304 1.22 -1.78 -20.71
N TRP A 305 0.39 -0.76 -20.88
CA TRP A 305 -0.84 -0.62 -20.09
C TRP A 305 -1.94 -1.52 -20.65
N ASP A 306 -2.45 -2.43 -19.83
CA ASP A 306 -3.67 -3.17 -20.14
C ASP A 306 -4.85 -2.46 -19.47
N PHE A 307 -5.68 -1.81 -20.29
CA PHE A 307 -6.84 -1.05 -19.85
C PHE A 307 -8.13 -1.65 -20.40
N ASN A 308 -9.03 -2.04 -19.49
CA ASN A 308 -10.37 -2.49 -19.82
C ASN A 308 -11.38 -1.36 -19.57
N GLY A 309 -11.81 -0.69 -20.65
CA GLY A 309 -12.81 0.38 -20.58
C GLY A 309 -14.24 -0.07 -20.22
N THR A 310 -14.54 -1.38 -20.21
CA THR A 310 -15.85 -1.87 -19.74
C THR A 310 -15.93 -1.90 -18.21
N THR A 311 -14.82 -2.26 -17.57
CA THR A 311 -14.74 -2.34 -16.10
C THR A 311 -14.01 -1.15 -15.48
N ASN A 312 -13.47 -0.24 -16.30
CA ASN A 312 -12.55 0.83 -15.88
C ASN A 312 -11.39 0.29 -15.03
N THR A 313 -10.77 -0.79 -15.50
CA THR A 313 -9.66 -1.44 -14.81
C THR A 313 -8.37 -1.20 -15.58
N LEU A 314 -7.35 -0.69 -14.88
CA LEU A 314 -6.00 -0.50 -15.40
C LEU A 314 -5.03 -1.46 -14.70
N SER A 315 -4.13 -2.07 -15.47
CA SER A 315 -3.04 -2.89 -14.97
C SER A 315 -1.79 -2.77 -15.84
N LEU A 316 -0.65 -3.22 -15.32
CA LEU A 316 0.58 -3.33 -16.10
C LEU A 316 0.68 -4.75 -16.66
N ALA A 317 0.81 -4.87 -17.97
CA ALA A 317 1.00 -6.15 -18.64
C ALA A 317 2.41 -6.26 -19.24
N VAL A 318 2.83 -7.51 -19.49
CA VAL A 318 4.12 -7.84 -20.11
C VAL A 318 3.86 -8.20 -21.57
N VAL A 319 4.63 -7.63 -22.48
CA VAL A 319 4.64 -7.99 -23.89
C VAL A 319 5.03 -9.47 -23.99
N PRO A 320 4.18 -10.35 -24.55
CA PRO A 320 4.54 -11.75 -24.71
C PRO A 320 5.83 -11.84 -25.51
N GLU A 321 6.82 -12.60 -25.02
CA GLU A 321 8.00 -12.89 -25.84
C GLU A 321 7.51 -13.51 -27.16
N PRO A 322 7.99 -13.05 -28.32
CA PRO A 322 7.60 -13.65 -29.59
C PRO A 322 7.90 -15.13 -29.49
N ALA A 323 6.86 -15.96 -29.60
CA ALA A 323 6.97 -17.41 -29.46
C ALA A 323 8.14 -17.86 -30.30
N GLY A 324 9.25 -18.23 -29.64
CA GLY A 324 10.50 -18.51 -30.33
C GLY A 324 10.19 -19.51 -31.42
N VAL A 325 10.36 -19.12 -32.68
CA VAL A 325 10.29 -20.05 -33.79
C VAL A 325 11.41 -21.03 -33.50
N SER A 326 11.05 -22.16 -32.90
CA SER A 326 11.96 -23.27 -32.75
C SER A 326 12.39 -23.57 -34.17
N LEU A 327 13.63 -23.21 -34.52
CA LEU A 327 14.30 -23.74 -35.69
C LEU A 327 14.43 -25.24 -35.41
N ILE A 328 13.34 -25.98 -35.64
CA ILE A 328 13.41 -27.40 -35.90
C ILE A 328 14.26 -27.46 -37.15
N GLY A 329 15.55 -27.71 -36.92
CA GLY A 329 16.51 -27.94 -37.97
C GLY A 329 15.90 -28.99 -38.89
N PHE A 330 15.51 -28.57 -40.09
CA PHE A 330 15.46 -29.48 -41.21
C PHE A 330 16.85 -30.07 -41.32
N GLY A 331 17.01 -31.24 -40.69
CA GLY A 331 18.14 -32.11 -40.88
C GLY A 331 18.27 -32.33 -42.37
N LEU A 332 19.21 -31.60 -42.99
CA LEU A 332 19.74 -31.92 -44.28
C LEU A 332 20.31 -33.33 -44.16
N GLY A 333 19.51 -34.31 -44.58
CA GLY A 333 19.89 -35.68 -44.73
C GLY A 333 20.98 -35.79 -45.79
N ALA A 334 22.24 -35.62 -45.37
CA ALA A 334 23.38 -36.16 -46.08
C ALA A 334 23.52 -37.65 -45.73
N ALA A 335 22.50 -38.45 -46.06
CA ALA A 335 22.58 -39.89 -46.02
C ALA A 335 23.23 -40.37 -47.33
N ALA A 336 24.47 -40.81 -47.21
CA ALA A 336 25.32 -41.36 -48.24
C ALA A 336 24.61 -42.43 -49.10
N PHE A 337 24.39 -42.13 -50.39
CA PHE A 337 24.07 -43.16 -51.37
C PHE A 337 25.36 -43.75 -51.95
N ARG A 338 25.93 -44.70 -51.21
CA ARG A 338 27.03 -45.57 -51.65
C ARG A 338 26.49 -46.60 -52.64
N ARG A 339 26.57 -46.35 -53.95
CA ARG A 339 26.31 -47.39 -54.97
C ARG A 339 27.58 -47.83 -55.68
N ARG A 340 28.17 -48.91 -55.15
CA ARG A 340 29.08 -49.83 -55.84
C ARG A 340 28.47 -50.27 -57.18
N ARG A 341 29.24 -50.22 -58.27
CA ARG A 341 29.14 -51.22 -59.35
C ARG A 341 30.48 -51.38 -60.08
N ASN A 342 30.98 -52.61 -60.03
CA ASN A 342 32.14 -53.14 -60.75
C ASN A 342 31.85 -53.33 -62.26
N ARG A 343 32.94 -53.61 -62.99
CA ARG A 343 33.12 -54.13 -64.37
C ARG A 343 33.38 -53.01 -65.38
N SER A 344 34.44 -53.04 -66.18
CA SER A 344 35.31 -54.13 -66.69
C SER A 344 36.79 -53.77 -66.63
#